data_AF-A0A1V9EEW3-F1
#
_entry.id   AF-A0A1V9EEW3-F1
#
_cell.length_a   1.000
_cell.length_b   1.000
_cell.length_c   1.000
_cell.angle_alpha   90.00
_cell.angle_beta   90.00
_cell.angle_gamma   90.00
#
_symmetry.space_group_name_H-M   'P 1'
#
loop_
_entity.id
_entity.type
_entity.pdbx_description
1 polymer ?
#
loop_
_entity_poly.entity_id
_entity_poly.type
_entity_poly.pdbx_seq_one_letter_code
_entity_poly.pdbx_strand_id
1 'polypeptide(L)'
;MAKKKRIAGKRTVLVKKKSAAPKKKAAVKKKKSTKKSFSSPKISTQRLVIHTNDITKILGINIRTAQRLLQSIRESLGRNKKDYVSIKEFALYVHLGEEEVRQNLSETSLN
;
A
#
# COMPACT_ATOMS: atom_id res chain seq x y z
N MET A 1 50.06 23.20 6.44
CA MET A 1 49.37 23.66 5.21
C MET A 1 48.62 22.50 4.56
N ALA A 2 47.44 22.81 4.00
CA ALA A 2 46.63 22.03 3.04
C ALA A 2 45.96 20.71 3.49
N LYS A 3 44.63 20.75 3.74
CA LYS A 3 43.72 19.61 3.51
C LYS A 3 42.59 20.02 2.54
N LYS A 4 42.87 19.72 1.27
CA LYS A 4 42.01 19.31 0.15
C LYS A 4 40.48 19.51 0.33
N LYS A 5 39.98 20.60 -0.24
CA LYS A 5 38.56 20.83 -0.56
C LYS A 5 38.33 20.32 -1.99
N ARG A 6 37.36 19.42 -2.21
CA ARG A 6 36.93 19.01 -3.57
C ARG A 6 35.51 19.50 -3.82
N ILE A 7 35.38 20.43 -4.76
CA ILE A 7 34.11 20.97 -5.29
C ILE A 7 34.20 20.92 -6.83
N ALA A 8 33.05 20.67 -7.45
CA ALA A 8 32.73 20.82 -8.88
C ALA A 8 33.35 19.75 -9.82
N GLY A 9 32.69 19.33 -10.89
CA GLY A 9 31.47 19.82 -11.51
C GLY A 9 31.05 18.89 -12.67
N LYS A 10 29.80 19.09 -13.04
CA LYS A 10 28.97 18.38 -14.03
C LYS A 10 29.70 18.00 -15.32
N ARG A 11 29.60 16.72 -15.71
CA ARG A 11 29.89 16.24 -17.07
C ARG A 11 28.71 16.56 -17.98
N THR A 12 28.91 17.47 -18.92
CA THR A 12 28.02 17.68 -20.07
C THR A 12 28.59 16.90 -21.25
N VAL A 13 27.79 16.01 -21.84
CA VAL A 13 28.09 15.37 -23.12
C VAL A 13 26.95 15.73 -24.07
N LEU A 14 27.20 16.73 -24.90
CA LEU A 14 26.36 17.08 -26.05
C LEU A 14 26.91 16.32 -27.26
N VAL A 15 26.16 15.34 -27.76
CA VAL A 15 26.40 14.73 -29.07
C VAL A 15 25.20 15.01 -29.96
N LYS A 16 25.48 15.77 -31.02
CA LYS A 16 24.61 16.10 -32.16
C LYS A 16 24.17 14.83 -32.87
N LYS A 17 22.88 14.73 -33.22
CA LYS A 17 22.46 14.12 -34.49
C LYS A 17 21.35 14.95 -35.14
N LYS A 18 21.68 15.43 -36.35
CA LYS A 18 20.78 16.05 -37.32
C LYS A 18 19.84 14.97 -37.89
N SER A 19 18.58 15.31 -38.10
CA SER A 19 17.75 14.66 -39.13
C SER A 19 16.73 15.65 -39.68
N ALA A 20 16.69 15.70 -41.01
CA ALA A 20 15.97 16.62 -41.87
C ALA A 20 14.43 16.48 -41.82
N ALA A 21 13.74 17.56 -42.16
CA ALA A 21 12.29 17.66 -42.41
C ALA A 21 11.90 17.06 -43.80
N PRO A 22 10.67 17.25 -44.34
CA PRO A 22 9.29 17.09 -43.84
C PRO A 22 8.46 16.14 -44.77
N LYS A 23 7.20 15.79 -44.45
CA LYS A 23 6.01 15.79 -45.36
C LYS A 23 4.77 15.07 -44.79
N LYS A 24 3.61 15.64 -45.16
CA LYS A 24 2.21 15.26 -44.87
C LYS A 24 1.81 13.92 -45.50
N LYS A 25 0.89 13.18 -44.85
CA LYS A 25 -0.47 12.77 -45.33
C LYS A 25 -0.93 11.40 -44.79
N ALA A 26 -2.25 11.31 -44.71
CA ALA A 26 -3.12 10.14 -44.78
C ALA A 26 -3.57 9.49 -43.45
N ALA A 27 -4.86 9.70 -43.21
CA ALA A 27 -5.68 9.02 -42.22
C ALA A 27 -5.79 7.52 -42.52
N VAL A 28 -5.63 6.69 -41.49
CA VAL A 28 -6.22 5.35 -41.43
C VAL A 28 -6.80 5.18 -40.02
N LYS A 29 -8.13 5.27 -39.93
CA LYS A 29 -8.91 4.92 -38.74
C LYS A 29 -8.71 3.43 -38.46
N LYS A 30 -7.73 3.07 -37.61
CA LYS A 30 -7.70 1.75 -36.98
C LYS A 30 -8.87 1.70 -36.00
N LYS A 31 -9.93 0.95 -36.35
CA LYS A 31 -10.93 0.44 -35.41
C LYS A 31 -10.15 -0.26 -34.29
N LYS A 32 -9.98 0.44 -33.18
CA LYS A 32 -9.39 -0.10 -31.95
C LYS A 32 -10.42 -1.04 -31.39
N SER A 33 -10.28 -2.33 -31.72
CA SER A 33 -11.03 -3.39 -31.07
C SER A 33 -10.92 -3.16 -29.57
N THR A 34 -12.08 -3.02 -28.94
CA THR A 34 -12.21 -2.96 -27.49
C THR A 34 -11.69 -4.28 -26.95
N LYS A 35 -10.40 -4.30 -26.58
CA LYS A 35 -9.86 -5.34 -25.70
C LYS A 35 -10.67 -5.25 -24.40
N LYS A 36 -11.75 -6.04 -24.31
CA LYS A 36 -12.35 -6.40 -23.02
C LYS A 36 -11.23 -7.10 -22.25
N SER A 37 -10.58 -6.37 -21.36
CA SER A 37 -9.63 -6.92 -20.41
C SER A 37 -10.41 -7.92 -19.58
N PHE A 38 -10.12 -9.22 -19.76
CA PHE A 38 -10.57 -10.24 -18.83
C PHE A 38 -10.02 -9.83 -17.45
N SER A 39 -10.90 -9.27 -16.60
CA SER A 39 -10.60 -9.06 -15.20
C SER A 39 -10.51 -10.44 -14.59
N SER A 40 -9.29 -10.96 -14.41
CA SER A 40 -9.05 -12.16 -13.62
C SER A 40 -9.79 -12.03 -12.28
N PRO A 41 -10.49 -13.07 -11.81
CA PRO A 41 -11.11 -13.02 -10.49
C PRO A 41 -10.03 -12.64 -9.49
N LYS A 42 -10.21 -11.49 -8.82
CA LYS A 42 -9.28 -11.05 -7.78
C LYS A 42 -9.39 -12.09 -6.67
N ILE A 43 -8.40 -12.96 -6.55
CA ILE A 43 -8.26 -13.85 -5.39
C ILE A 43 -8.07 -12.91 -4.21
N SER A 44 -9.14 -12.66 -3.46
CA SER A 44 -9.11 -11.85 -2.26
C SER A 44 -8.33 -12.63 -1.21
N THR A 45 -7.07 -12.24 -1.02
CA THR A 45 -6.26 -12.78 0.07
C THR A 45 -6.95 -12.41 1.38
N GLN A 46 -7.44 -13.43 2.10
CA GLN A 46 -8.05 -13.23 3.41
C GLN A 46 -6.93 -12.82 4.38
N ARG A 47 -7.00 -11.58 4.88
CA ARG A 47 -6.03 -11.06 5.86
C ARG A 47 -6.31 -11.73 7.20
N LEU A 48 -5.29 -12.32 7.82
CA LEU A 48 -5.39 -12.98 9.13
C LEU A 48 -4.93 -12.09 10.30
N VAL A 49 -4.10 -11.09 10.00
CA VAL A 49 -3.47 -10.19 10.97
C VAL A 49 -4.23 -8.88 11.02
N ILE A 50 -4.40 -8.33 12.23
CA ILE A 50 -4.99 -7.01 12.43
C ILE A 50 -3.91 -5.93 12.55
N HIS A 51 -4.11 -4.82 11.86
CA HIS A 51 -3.26 -3.64 11.97
C HIS A 51 -3.94 -2.53 12.75
N THR A 52 -3.13 -1.57 13.22
CA THR A 52 -3.61 -0.38 13.90
C THR A 52 -4.69 0.35 13.11
N ASN A 53 -4.49 0.51 11.79
CA ASN A 53 -5.45 1.20 10.92
C ASN A 53 -6.80 0.48 10.86
N ASP A 54 -6.81 -0.83 11.01
CA ASP A 54 -8.04 -1.61 11.01
C ASP A 54 -8.78 -1.39 12.32
N ILE A 55 -8.07 -1.44 13.45
CA ILE A 55 -8.64 -1.15 14.78
C ILE A 55 -9.25 0.26 14.83
N THR A 56 -8.58 1.26 14.24
CA THR A 56 -9.15 2.62 14.18
C THR A 56 -10.44 2.69 13.38
N LYS A 57 -10.58 1.87 12.33
CA LYS A 57 -11.78 1.83 11.50
C LYS A 57 -12.90 1.07 12.21
N ILE A 58 -12.59 -0.07 12.81
CA ILE A 58 -13.54 -0.93 13.52
C ILE A 58 -14.12 -0.21 14.75
N LEU A 59 -13.26 0.41 15.56
CA LEU A 59 -13.67 1.02 16.84
C LEU A 59 -13.93 2.52 16.74
N GLY A 60 -13.59 3.17 15.63
CA GLY A 60 -13.73 4.63 15.48
C GLY A 60 -12.82 5.45 16.40
N ILE A 61 -11.74 4.85 16.89
CA ILE A 61 -10.81 5.49 17.84
C ILE A 61 -9.60 6.12 17.16
N ASN A 62 -8.93 7.02 17.87
CA ASN A 62 -7.68 7.61 17.41
C ASN A 62 -6.56 6.55 17.27
N ILE A 63 -5.67 6.75 16.29
CA ILE A 63 -4.52 5.90 15.98
C ILE A 63 -3.66 5.64 17.23
N ARG A 64 -3.41 6.65 18.07
CA ARG A 64 -2.62 6.49 19.30
C ARG A 64 -3.29 5.53 20.29
N THR A 65 -4.60 5.61 20.43
CA THR A 65 -5.38 4.72 21.30
C THR A 65 -5.39 3.30 20.75
N ALA A 66 -5.55 3.14 19.43
CA ALA A 66 -5.44 1.84 18.76
C ALA A 66 -4.05 1.20 18.95
N GLN A 67 -2.96 1.98 18.87
CA GLN A 67 -1.60 1.49 19.13
C GLN A 67 -1.44 1.00 20.57
N ARG A 68 -1.95 1.77 21.54
CA ARG A 68 -1.92 1.38 22.95
C ARG A 68 -2.71 0.10 23.20
N LEU A 69 -3.91 0.01 22.61
CA LEU A 69 -4.76 -1.17 22.73
C LEU A 69 -4.08 -2.42 22.16
N LEU A 70 -3.46 -2.31 20.97
CA LEU A 70 -2.71 -3.41 20.35
C LEU A 70 -1.50 -3.83 21.22
N GLN A 71 -0.85 -2.87 21.87
CA GLN A 71 0.23 -3.15 22.82
C GLN A 71 -0.27 -3.85 24.08
N SER A 72 -1.41 -3.43 24.65
CA SER A 72 -2.03 -4.09 25.80
C SER A 72 -2.47 -5.52 25.48
N ILE A 73 -2.98 -5.77 24.27
CA ILE A 73 -3.31 -7.13 23.81
C ILE A 73 -2.05 -8.01 23.79
N ARG A 74 -0.93 -7.51 23.25
CA ARG A 74 0.34 -8.25 23.21
C ARG A 74 0.85 -8.58 24.61
N GLU A 75 0.73 -7.63 25.54
CA GLU A 75 1.12 -7.82 26.95
C GLU A 75 0.25 -8.87 27.64
N SER A 76 -1.07 -8.84 27.40
CA SER A 76 -2.01 -9.85 27.92
C SER A 76 -1.68 -11.26 27.41
N LEU A 77 -1.25 -11.38 26.15
CA LEU A 77 -0.85 -12.65 25.53
C LEU A 77 0.59 -13.08 25.87
N GLY A 78 1.36 -12.26 26.58
CA GLY A 78 2.79 -12.53 26.85
C GLY A 78 3.68 -12.51 25.60
N ARG A 79 3.26 -11.83 24.53
CA ARG A 79 3.96 -11.76 23.24
C ARG A 79 4.96 -10.60 23.20
N ASN A 80 5.90 -10.67 22.27
CA ASN A 80 6.82 -9.56 22.05
C ASN A 80 6.13 -8.37 21.37
N LYS A 81 6.67 -7.16 21.58
CA LYS A 81 6.15 -5.90 20.99
C LYS A 81 6.10 -5.89 19.46
N LYS A 82 6.78 -6.81 18.80
CA LYS A 82 6.83 -6.92 17.33
C LYS A 82 5.96 -8.05 16.78
N ASP A 83 5.35 -8.85 17.65
CA ASP A 83 4.54 -9.98 17.21
C ASP A 83 3.23 -9.51 16.59
N TYR A 84 2.75 -10.32 15.66
CA TYR A 84 1.45 -10.10 15.03
C TYR A 84 0.33 -10.54 15.96
N VAL A 85 -0.79 -9.83 15.87
CA VAL A 85 -2.03 -10.17 16.56
C VAL A 85 -3.02 -10.61 15.49
N SER A 86 -3.60 -11.78 15.67
CA SER A 86 -4.64 -12.30 14.78
C SER A 86 -5.99 -11.62 15.05
N ILE A 87 -6.87 -11.66 14.06
CA ILE A 87 -8.24 -11.17 14.19
C ILE A 87 -8.98 -11.85 15.35
N LYS A 88 -8.75 -13.15 15.55
CA LYS A 88 -9.39 -13.93 16.61
C LYS A 88 -8.97 -13.46 18.00
N GLU A 89 -7.67 -13.28 18.21
CA GLU A 89 -7.13 -12.79 19.49
C GLU A 89 -7.65 -11.38 19.81
N PHE A 90 -7.73 -10.51 18.80
CA PHE A 90 -8.31 -9.18 18.97
C PHE A 90 -9.80 -9.24 19.32
N ALA A 91 -10.58 -10.03 18.58
CA ALA A 91 -12.02 -10.16 18.81
C ALA A 91 -12.32 -10.69 20.22
N LEU A 92 -11.55 -11.68 20.68
CA LEU A 92 -11.65 -12.22 22.04
C LEU A 92 -11.33 -11.17 23.11
N TYR A 93 -10.32 -10.32 22.89
CA TYR A 93 -9.90 -9.31 23.86
C TYR A 93 -10.91 -8.17 24.01
N VAL A 94 -11.49 -7.71 22.89
CA VAL A 94 -12.47 -6.59 22.91
C VAL A 94 -13.91 -7.11 23.11
N HIS A 95 -14.09 -8.43 23.17
CA HIS A 95 -15.41 -9.08 23.25
C HIS A 95 -16.33 -8.72 22.07
N LEU A 96 -15.76 -8.56 20.87
CA LEU A 96 -16.50 -8.38 19.62
C LEU A 96 -16.66 -9.72 18.89
N GLY A 97 -17.70 -9.82 18.06
CA GLY A 97 -17.85 -10.95 17.16
C GLY A 97 -16.76 -10.96 16.07
N GLU A 98 -16.15 -12.11 15.81
CA GLU A 98 -15.15 -12.25 14.73
C GLU A 98 -15.71 -11.80 13.36
N GLU A 99 -17.00 -12.03 13.13
CA GLU A 99 -17.69 -11.70 11.87
C GLU A 99 -17.74 -10.19 11.63
N GLU A 100 -18.02 -9.39 12.66
CA GLU A 100 -18.06 -7.93 12.58
C GLU A 100 -16.67 -7.36 12.23
N VAL A 101 -15.63 -7.92 12.84
CA VAL A 101 -14.24 -7.52 12.58
C VAL A 101 -13.84 -7.85 11.13
N ARG A 102 -14.23 -9.03 10.62
CA ARG A 102 -13.94 -9.44 9.24
C ARG A 102 -14.68 -8.60 8.21
N GLN A 103 -15.94 -8.24 8.47
CA GLN A 103 -16.75 -7.45 7.55
C GLN A 103 -16.11 -6.08 7.32
N ASN A 104 -15.68 -5.40 8.39
CA ASN A 104 -15.00 -4.10 8.32
C ASN A 104 -13.65 -4.13 7.58
N LEU A 105 -12.93 -5.25 7.63
CA LEU A 105 -11.65 -5.42 6.90
C LEU A 105 -11.86 -5.61 5.39
N SER A 106 -12.97 -6.22 4.97
CA SER A 106 -13.24 -6.54 3.56
C SER A 106 -13.61 -5.30 2.75
N GLU A 107 -14.38 -4.40 3.34
CA GLU A 107 -14.84 -3.14 2.73
C GLU A 107 -13.68 -2.17 2.45
N THR A 108 -12.56 -2.34 3.15
CA THR A 108 -11.39 -1.44 3.03
C THR A 108 -10.65 -1.57 1.68
N SER A 109 -11.00 -2.56 0.85
CA SER A 109 -10.38 -2.80 -0.45
C SER A 109 -11.06 -2.13 -1.65
N LEU A 110 -12.16 -1.38 -1.42
CA LEU A 110 -12.99 -0.80 -2.49
C LEU A 110 -12.90 0.72 -2.66
N ASN A 111 -12.04 1.42 -1.90
CA ASN A 111 -11.84 2.87 -2.04
C ASN A 111 -10.48 3.23 -2.65
#